data_AF-A0A0X3P449-F1
#
_entry.id   AF-A0A0X3P449-F1
#
_cell.length_a   1.000
_cell.length_b   1.000
_cell.length_c   1.000
_cell.angle_alpha   90.00
_cell.angle_beta   90.00
_cell.angle_gamma   90.00
#
_symmetry.space_group_name_H-M   'P 1'
#
loop_
_entity.id
_entity.type
_entity.pdbx_description
1 polymer ?
#
loop_
_entity_poly.entity_id
_entity_poly.type
_entity_poly.pdbx_seq_one_letter_code
_entity_poly.pdbx_strand_id
1 'polypeptide(L)'
;MASSTTYAPGSLEVDCPGGLAWAWYGLGECIRTPRDKVSVAFGVLSIVAWFMFGFPQMITNCIKKIPDEAVSPWLLVFWLAGDSLNFVGTFLTNQLFLQKVLAGYTVLVDLLLIGQYIYYYCLHKHKVKSKFSLCECTFSRISINVLMP
;
A
#
# COMPACT_ATOMS: atom_id res chain seq x y z
N MET A 1 -50.54 13.29 -0.26
CA MET A 1 -50.03 13.94 -1.49
C MET A 1 -48.80 13.18 -1.93
N ALA A 2 -48.94 12.30 -2.94
CA ALA A 2 -47.79 11.68 -3.58
C ALA A 2 -47.25 12.69 -4.60
N SER A 3 -46.19 13.44 -4.22
CA SER A 3 -45.45 14.23 -5.19
C SER A 3 -44.84 13.28 -6.21
N SER A 4 -45.45 13.24 -7.40
CA SER A 4 -44.91 12.54 -8.56
C SER A 4 -43.82 13.42 -9.15
N THR A 5 -42.64 13.42 -8.52
CA THR A 5 -41.44 13.99 -9.12
C THR A 5 -41.04 13.07 -10.25
N THR A 6 -41.20 13.52 -11.50
CA THR A 6 -40.64 12.83 -12.67
C THR A 6 -39.12 12.91 -12.57
N TYR A 7 -38.49 11.85 -12.07
CA TYR A 7 -37.04 11.78 -11.97
C TYR A 7 -36.42 11.54 -13.36
N ALA A 8 -35.29 12.20 -13.63
CA ALA A 8 -34.57 12.03 -14.88
C ALA A 8 -34.08 10.57 -15.03
N PRO A 9 -34.10 9.99 -16.26
CA PRO A 9 -33.55 8.66 -16.49
C PRO A 9 -32.05 8.65 -16.13
N GLY A 10 -31.64 7.71 -15.28
CA GLY A 10 -30.28 7.62 -14.73
C GLY A 10 -30.00 8.47 -13.48
N SER A 11 -31.04 9.02 -12.83
CA SER A 11 -30.88 9.72 -11.56
C SER A 11 -30.95 8.76 -10.37
N LEU A 12 -30.18 9.07 -9.32
CA LEU A 12 -30.08 8.30 -8.07
C LEU A 12 -31.45 7.84 -7.54
N GLU A 13 -32.49 8.66 -7.67
CA GLU A 13 -33.80 8.35 -7.08
C GLU A 13 -34.61 7.34 -7.91
N VAL A 14 -34.26 7.12 -9.18
CA VAL A 14 -34.83 6.04 -10.02
C VAL A 14 -34.18 4.70 -9.65
N ASP A 15 -32.86 4.67 -9.55
CA ASP A 15 -32.10 3.44 -9.31
C ASP A 15 -31.98 3.08 -7.81
N CYS A 16 -31.92 4.10 -6.95
CA CYS A 16 -31.73 3.98 -5.51
C CYS A 16 -32.50 5.05 -4.69
N PRO A 17 -33.85 5.00 -4.64
CA PRO A 17 -34.66 5.98 -3.91
C PRO A 17 -34.31 6.10 -2.43
N GLY A 18 -34.07 7.34 -1.97
CA GLY A 18 -33.69 7.65 -0.58
C GLY A 18 -32.30 7.13 -0.17
N GLY A 19 -31.47 6.73 -1.14
CA GLY A 19 -30.12 6.22 -0.93
C GLY A 19 -29.04 7.30 -0.80
N LEU A 20 -27.83 6.90 -0.39
CA LEU A 20 -26.67 7.79 -0.34
C LEU A 20 -26.07 8.00 -1.74
N ALA A 21 -26.12 9.24 -2.24
CA ALA A 21 -25.60 9.61 -3.56
C ALA A 21 -24.12 9.25 -3.76
N TRP A 22 -23.26 9.64 -2.82
CA TRP A 22 -21.82 9.39 -2.93
C TRP A 22 -21.49 7.90 -2.91
N ALA A 23 -22.29 7.09 -2.19
CA ALA A 23 -22.10 5.65 -2.15
C ALA A 23 -22.53 5.01 -3.47
N TRP A 24 -23.64 5.47 -4.06
CA TRP A 24 -24.06 5.00 -5.37
C TRP A 24 -23.02 5.26 -6.45
N TYR A 25 -22.49 6.49 -6.54
CA TYR A 25 -21.50 6.83 -7.58
C TYR A 25 -20.08 6.34 -7.27
N GLY A 26 -19.69 6.30 -5.99
CA GLY A 26 -18.32 5.97 -5.59
C GLY A 26 -18.12 4.48 -5.28
N LEU A 27 -19.07 3.90 -4.53
CA LEU A 27 -19.04 2.47 -4.20
C LEU A 27 -19.72 1.66 -5.31
N GLY A 28 -20.79 2.15 -5.93
CA GLY A 28 -21.59 1.36 -6.89
C GLY A 28 -22.69 0.54 -6.21
N GLU A 29 -22.96 0.79 -4.92
CA GLU A 29 -23.96 0.09 -4.11
C GLU A 29 -25.08 1.02 -3.67
N CYS A 30 -26.31 0.49 -3.62
CA CYS A 30 -27.46 1.21 -3.12
C CYS A 30 -27.59 1.08 -1.60
N ILE A 31 -27.18 2.11 -0.86
CA ILE A 31 -27.21 2.13 0.62
C ILE A 31 -28.43 2.91 1.11
N ARG A 32 -29.37 2.21 1.75
CA ARG A 32 -30.58 2.83 2.32
C ARG A 32 -30.76 2.60 3.81
N THR A 33 -30.47 1.40 4.30
CA THR A 33 -30.78 1.05 5.69
C THR A 33 -29.82 1.75 6.66
N PRO A 34 -30.26 2.11 7.88
CA PRO A 34 -29.38 2.73 8.88
C PRO A 34 -28.17 1.84 9.21
N ARG A 35 -28.35 0.52 9.21
CA ARG A 35 -27.28 -0.45 9.43
C ARG A 35 -26.20 -0.36 8.35
N ASP A 36 -26.60 -0.29 7.08
CA ASP A 36 -25.66 -0.22 5.96
C ASP A 36 -24.88 1.10 5.98
N LYS A 37 -25.56 2.20 6.32
CA LYS A 37 -24.91 3.52 6.48
C LYS A 37 -23.83 3.49 7.55
N VAL A 38 -24.12 2.89 8.71
CA VAL A 38 -23.15 2.76 9.81
C VAL A 38 -22.00 1.82 9.43
N SER A 39 -22.31 0.69 8.79
CA SER A 39 -21.30 -0.27 8.33
C SER A 39 -20.30 0.37 7.37
N VAL A 40 -20.80 1.13 6.39
CA VAL A 40 -19.94 1.82 5.42
C VAL A 40 -19.17 2.97 6.05
N ALA A 41 -19.76 3.71 6.99
CA ALA A 41 -19.02 4.74 7.72
C ALA A 41 -17.82 4.15 8.49
N PHE A 42 -18.02 3.05 9.22
CA PHE A 42 -16.92 2.37 9.92
C PHE A 42 -15.91 1.76 8.95
N GLY A 43 -16.35 1.20 7.83
CA GLY A 43 -15.46 0.68 6.78
C GLY A 43 -14.56 1.76 6.19
N VAL A 44 -15.13 2.92 5.81
CA VAL A 44 -14.37 4.07 5.30
C VAL A 44 -13.42 4.61 6.37
N LEU A 45 -13.86 4.75 7.61
CA LEU A 45 -13.01 5.20 8.71
C LEU A 45 -11.83 4.26 8.94
N SER A 46 -12.07 2.94 8.91
CA SER A 46 -11.02 1.93 9.06
C SER A 46 -9.99 2.03 7.95
N ILE A 47 -10.43 2.21 6.71
CA ILE A 47 -9.54 2.35 5.55
C ILE A 47 -8.70 3.62 5.69
N VAL A 48 -9.30 4.76 6.06
CA VAL A 48 -8.58 6.02 6.28
C VAL A 48 -7.56 5.90 7.40
N ALA A 49 -7.92 5.26 8.52
CA ALA A 49 -7.00 5.02 9.62
C ALA A 49 -5.81 4.15 9.20
N TRP A 50 -6.07 3.12 8.39
CA TRP A 50 -5.02 2.25 7.84
C TRP A 50 -4.05 3.04 6.96
N PHE A 51 -4.55 3.91 6.07
CA PHE A 51 -3.71 4.79 5.25
C PHE A 51 -2.85 5.74 6.08
N MET A 52 -3.44 6.36 7.09
CA MET A 52 -2.75 7.27 8.00
C MET A 52 -1.63 6.59 8.79
N PHE A 53 -1.73 5.28 9.03
CA PHE A 53 -0.68 4.49 9.67
C PHE A 53 0.40 4.03 8.67
N GLY A 54 0.01 3.64 7.46
CA GLY A 54 0.96 3.19 6.43
C GLY A 54 1.85 4.30 5.86
N PHE A 55 1.33 5.52 5.74
CA PHE A 55 2.08 6.67 5.19
C PHE A 55 3.32 7.08 6.00
N PRO A 56 3.24 7.31 7.34
CA PRO A 56 4.42 7.69 8.14
C PRO A 56 5.49 6.60 8.16
N GLN A 57 5.09 5.32 8.05
CA GLN A 57 6.01 4.19 7.89
C GLN A 57 6.87 4.34 6.63
N MET A 58 6.22 4.58 5.49
CA MET A 58 6.90 4.74 4.20
C MET A 58 7.82 5.97 4.18
N ILE A 59 7.38 7.10 4.74
CA ILE A 59 8.20 8.31 4.83
C ILE A 59 9.42 8.07 5.72
N THR A 60 9.25 7.42 6.87
CA THR A 60 10.34 7.13 7.80
C THR A 60 11.38 6.22 7.16
N ASN A 61 10.95 5.20 6.41
CA ASN A 61 11.85 4.32 5.66
C ASN A 61 12.67 5.09 4.60
N CYS A 62 12.02 6.00 3.86
CA CYS A 62 12.69 6.87 2.88
C CYS A 62 13.74 7.79 3.53
N ILE A 63 13.45 8.35 4.72
CA ILE A 63 14.35 9.26 5.43
C ILE A 63 15.51 8.51 6.07
N LYS A 64 15.23 7.42 6.80
CA LYS A 64 16.25 6.68 7.57
C LYS A 64 17.18 5.85 6.69
N LYS A 65 16.75 5.44 5.49
CA LYS A 65 17.51 4.57 4.56
C LYS A 65 17.92 3.22 5.15
N ILE A 66 17.34 2.82 6.28
CA ILE A 66 17.50 1.53 6.93
C ILE A 66 16.10 0.91 7.00
N PRO A 67 15.70 0.13 5.98
CA PRO A 67 14.34 -0.42 5.90
C PRO A 67 14.11 -1.59 6.87
N ASP A 68 15.18 -2.23 7.36
CA ASP A 68 15.12 -3.42 8.23
C ASP A 68 14.61 -3.16 9.66
N GLU A 69 14.62 -1.92 10.13
CA GLU A 69 14.21 -1.59 11.52
C GLU A 69 12.69 -1.55 11.72
N ALA A 70 11.92 -1.37 10.63
CA ALA A 70 10.49 -1.05 10.73
C ALA A 70 9.58 -2.28 10.53
N VAL A 71 9.87 -3.15 9.56
CA VAL A 71 9.11 -4.37 9.22
C VAL A 71 10.04 -5.46 8.67
N SER A 72 9.79 -6.71 9.04
CA SER A 72 10.55 -7.87 8.54
C SER A 72 10.35 -8.07 7.02
N PRO A 73 11.41 -8.31 6.23
CA PRO A 73 11.30 -8.51 4.78
C PRO A 73 10.47 -9.74 4.40
N TRP A 74 10.49 -10.80 5.22
CA TRP A 74 9.67 -12.00 4.99
C TRP A 74 8.18 -11.70 5.15
N LEU A 75 7.83 -10.82 6.09
CA LEU A 75 6.44 -10.38 6.27
C LEU A 75 5.97 -9.57 5.05
N LEU A 76 6.81 -8.71 4.48
CA LEU A 76 6.48 -7.93 3.28
C LEU A 76 6.20 -8.83 2.06
N VAL A 77 7.00 -9.87 1.86
CA VAL A 77 6.78 -10.83 0.76
C VAL A 77 5.47 -11.59 0.96
N PHE A 78 5.17 -11.98 2.21
CA PHE A 78 3.91 -12.63 2.53
C PHE A 78 2.71 -11.70 2.32
N TRP A 79 2.81 -10.42 2.70
CA TRP A 79 1.80 -9.42 2.42
C TRP A 79 1.58 -9.24 0.92
N LEU A 80 2.64 -9.06 0.14
CA LEU A 80 2.51 -8.95 -1.32
C LEU A 80 1.78 -10.17 -1.92
N ALA A 81 2.09 -11.38 -1.43
CA ALA A 81 1.42 -12.59 -1.88
C ALA A 81 -0.08 -12.59 -1.49
N GLY A 82 -0.38 -12.23 -0.24
CA GLY A 82 -1.75 -12.09 0.25
C GLY A 82 -2.57 -11.07 -0.53
N ASP A 83 -2.00 -9.90 -0.78
CA ASP A 83 -2.61 -8.79 -1.51
C ASP A 83 -2.78 -9.11 -2.99
N SER A 84 -1.83 -9.81 -3.59
CA SER A 84 -1.95 -10.32 -4.97
C SER A 84 -3.09 -11.33 -5.09
N LEU A 85 -3.22 -12.25 -4.12
CA LEU A 85 -4.35 -13.18 -4.07
C LEU A 85 -5.67 -12.46 -3.81
N ASN A 86 -5.68 -11.42 -2.96
CA ASN A 86 -6.84 -10.57 -2.72
C ASN A 86 -7.29 -9.87 -4.01
N PHE A 87 -6.36 -9.28 -4.74
CA PHE A 87 -6.61 -8.64 -6.03
C PHE A 87 -7.19 -9.62 -7.06
N VAL A 88 -6.57 -10.80 -7.22
CA VAL A 88 -7.09 -11.85 -8.12
C VAL A 88 -8.51 -12.27 -7.70
N GLY A 89 -8.75 -12.44 -6.39
CA GLY A 89 -10.07 -12.74 -5.84
C GLY A 89 -11.13 -11.71 -6.21
N THR A 90 -10.77 -10.42 -6.26
CA THR A 90 -11.71 -9.36 -6.63
C THR A 90 -12.16 -9.43 -8.10
N PHE A 91 -11.31 -9.92 -9.01
CA PHE A 91 -11.70 -10.17 -10.41
C PHE A 91 -12.56 -11.42 -10.53
N LEU A 92 -12.17 -12.51 -9.86
CA LEU A 92 -12.90 -13.77 -9.93
C LEU A 92 -14.33 -13.64 -9.38
N THR A 93 -14.52 -12.85 -8.33
CA THR A 93 -15.82 -12.65 -7.68
C THR A 93 -16.63 -11.47 -8.26
N ASN A 94 -16.09 -10.76 -9.25
CA ASN A 94 -16.66 -9.49 -9.75
C ASN A 94 -17.05 -8.54 -8.61
N GLN A 95 -16.18 -8.43 -7.60
CA GLN A 95 -16.41 -7.58 -6.45
C GLN A 95 -16.57 -6.11 -6.82
N LEU A 96 -17.01 -5.33 -5.83
CA LEU A 96 -17.33 -3.93 -5.97
C LEU A 96 -16.16 -3.12 -6.53
N PHE A 97 -16.44 -2.12 -7.36
CA PHE A 97 -15.42 -1.30 -8.04
C PHE A 97 -14.39 -0.73 -7.06
N LEU A 98 -14.84 -0.17 -5.95
CA LEU A 98 -13.97 0.40 -4.93
C LEU A 98 -13.03 -0.64 -4.30
N GLN A 99 -13.49 -1.88 -4.12
CA GLN A 99 -12.68 -2.95 -3.55
C GLN A 99 -11.60 -3.43 -4.53
N LYS A 100 -11.92 -3.50 -5.83
CA LYS A 100 -10.94 -3.79 -6.89
C LYS A 100 -9.84 -2.72 -6.94
N VAL A 101 -10.23 -1.44 -6.87
CA VAL A 101 -9.27 -0.32 -6.85
C VAL A 101 -8.40 -0.37 -5.60
N LEU A 102 -8.99 -0.62 -4.42
CA LEU A 102 -8.25 -0.72 -3.17
C LEU A 102 -7.25 -1.89 -3.20
N ALA A 103 -7.68 -3.08 -3.60
CA ALA A 103 -6.79 -4.24 -3.70
C ALA A 103 -5.64 -4.01 -4.70
N GLY A 104 -5.90 -3.35 -5.82
CA GLY A 104 -4.84 -2.96 -6.76
C GLY A 104 -3.87 -1.95 -6.16
N TYR A 105 -4.39 -0.98 -5.42
CA TYR A 105 -3.58 0.01 -4.72
C TYR A 105 -2.67 -0.64 -3.66
N THR A 106 -3.16 -1.60 -2.87
CA THR A 106 -2.34 -2.20 -1.80
C THR A 106 -1.18 -3.03 -2.36
N VAL A 107 -1.42 -3.78 -3.45
CA VAL A 107 -0.35 -4.46 -4.20
C VAL A 107 0.73 -3.48 -4.68
N LEU A 108 0.35 -2.31 -5.21
CA LEU A 108 1.31 -1.29 -5.64
C LEU A 108 2.13 -0.75 -4.46
N VAL A 109 1.50 -0.53 -3.31
CA VAL A 109 2.21 -0.09 -2.09
C VAL A 109 3.20 -1.15 -1.63
N ASP A 110 2.83 -2.43 -1.61
CA ASP A 110 3.74 -3.52 -1.24
C ASP A 110 4.95 -3.59 -2.18
N LEU A 111 4.73 -3.44 -3.48
CA LEU A 111 5.81 -3.37 -4.46
C LEU A 111 6.75 -2.18 -4.21
N LEU A 112 6.21 -1.01 -3.85
CA LEU A 112 7.02 0.16 -3.50
C LEU A 112 7.84 -0.09 -2.22
N LEU A 113 7.26 -0.70 -1.18
CA LEU A 113 7.96 -1.02 0.06
C LEU A 113 9.08 -2.04 -0.18
N ILE A 114 8.82 -3.10 -0.94
CA ILE A 114 9.83 -4.09 -1.32
C ILE A 114 10.90 -3.47 -2.23
N GLY A 115 10.51 -2.61 -3.17
CA GLY A 115 11.44 -1.87 -4.03
C GLY A 115 12.38 -0.98 -3.21
N GLN A 116 11.85 -0.23 -2.25
CA GLN A 116 12.66 0.55 -1.30
C GLN A 116 13.60 -0.35 -0.50
N TYR A 117 13.11 -1.48 0.01
CA TYR A 117 13.91 -2.46 0.74
C TYR A 117 15.13 -2.93 -0.08
N ILE A 118 14.88 -3.42 -1.30
CA ILE A 118 15.92 -3.92 -2.21
C ILE A 118 16.90 -2.80 -2.58
N TYR A 119 16.40 -1.60 -2.88
CA TYR A 119 17.23 -0.46 -3.26
C TYR A 119 18.23 -0.08 -2.16
N TYR A 120 17.76 0.07 -0.91
CA TYR A 120 18.64 0.42 0.21
C TYR A 120 19.56 -0.73 0.62
N TYR A 121 19.08 -1.98 0.57
CA TYR A 121 19.90 -3.16 0.81
C TYR A 121 21.08 -3.24 -0.18
N CYS A 122 20.81 -3.06 -1.48
CA CYS A 122 21.83 -3.05 -2.52
C CYS A 122 22.83 -1.89 -2.34
N LEU A 123 22.34 -0.70 -1.99
CA LEU A 123 23.19 0.46 -1.73
C LEU A 123 24.13 0.24 -0.52
N HIS A 124 23.60 -0.33 0.57
CA HIS A 124 24.40 -0.66 1.76
C HIS A 124 25.44 -1.74 1.45
N LYS A 125 25.07 -2.79 0.72
CA LYS A 125 26.00 -3.84 0.27
C LYS A 125 27.13 -3.27 -0.59
N HIS A 126 26.84 -2.31 -1.48
CA HIS A 126 27.87 -1.62 -2.27
C HIS A 126 28.82 -0.79 -1.40
N LYS A 127 28.31 -0.07 -0.38
CA LYS A 127 29.16 0.70 0.54
C LYS A 127 30.05 -0.20 1.41
N VAL A 128 29.54 -1.33 1.89
CA VAL A 128 30.32 -2.31 2.65
C VAL A 128 31.41 -2.93 1.78
N LYS A 129 31.08 -3.32 0.54
CA LYS A 129 32.06 -3.87 -0.40
C LYS A 129 33.17 -2.85 -0.73
N SER A 130 32.81 -1.57 -0.90
CA SER A 130 33.77 -0.47 -1.09
C SER A 130 34.67 -0.28 0.13
N LYS A 131 34.12 -0.25 1.36
CA LYS A 131 34.92 -0.16 2.59
C LYS A 131 35.83 -1.37 2.79
N PHE A 132 35.33 -2.58 2.51
CA PHE A 132 36.11 -3.81 2.60
C PHE A 132 37.26 -3.80 1.58
N SER A 133 37.00 -3.40 0.34
CA SER A 133 38.04 -3.23 -0.69
C SER A 133 39.06 -2.14 -0.33
N LEU A 134 38.63 -1.06 0.32
CA LEU A 134 39.55 -0.02 0.82
C LEU A 134 40.40 -0.53 2.00
N CYS A 135 39.82 -1.35 2.87
CA CYS A 135 40.52 -1.99 3.98
C CYS A 135 41.55 -3.01 3.45
N GLU A 136 41.20 -3.81 2.44
CA GLU A 136 42.12 -4.72 1.74
C GLU A 136 43.30 -3.96 1.09
N CYS A 137 43.04 -2.86 0.37
CA CYS A 137 44.11 -2.02 -0.19
C CYS A 137 44.98 -1.35 0.90
N THR A 138 44.38 -0.94 2.01
CA THR A 138 45.11 -0.32 3.14
C THR A 138 46.00 -1.35 3.84
N PHE A 139 45.49 -2.56 4.07
CA PHE A 139 46.25 -3.66 4.66
C PHE A 139 47.42 -4.08 3.76
N SER A 140 47.23 -4.12 2.45
CA SER A 140 48.31 -4.39 1.49
C SER A 140 49.37 -3.28 1.47
N ARG A 141 49.00 -1.99 1.65
CA ARG A 141 49.95 -0.87 1.78
C ARG A 141 50.74 -0.91 3.10
N ILE A 142 50.11 -1.34 4.20
CA ILE A 142 50.78 -1.48 5.50
C ILE A 142 51.79 -2.63 5.47
N SER A 143 51.46 -3.77 4.86
CA SER A 143 52.42 -4.90 4.73
C SER A 143 53.64 -4.55 3.87
N ILE A 144 53.51 -3.71 2.84
CA ILE A 144 54.66 -3.26 2.02
C ILE A 144 55.61 -2.35 2.83
N ASN A 145 55.07 -1.45 3.67
CA ASN A 145 55.90 -0.55 4.49
C ASN A 145 56.58 -1.21 5.71
N VAL A 146 56.22 -2.44 6.05
CA VAL A 146 56.87 -3.22 7.13
C VAL A 146 57.95 -4.15 6.58
N LEU A 147 58.01 -4.37 5.25
CA LEU A 147 58.93 -5.32 4.62
C LEU A 147 60.09 -4.67 3.83
N MET A 148 60.18 -3.34 3.76
CA MET A 148 61.40 -2.65 3.33
C MET A 148 62.00 -1.88 4.52
N PRO A 149 63.14 -2.34 5.08
CA PRO A 149 63.90 -1.60 6.08
C PRO A 149 64.56 -0.34 5.51
#